data_AF-A0A161VL02-F1
#
_entry.id   AF-A0A161VL02-F1
#
_cell.length_a   1.000
_cell.length_b   1.000
_cell.length_c   1.000
_cell.angle_alpha   90.00
_cell.angle_beta   90.00
_cell.angle_gamma   90.00
#
_symmetry.space_group_name_H-M   'P 1'
#
loop_
_entity.id
_entity.type
_entity.pdbx_description
1 polymer ?
#
loop_
_entity_poly.entity_id
_entity_poly.type
_entity_poly.pdbx_seq_one_letter_code
_entity_poly.pdbx_strand_id
1 'polypeptide(L)'
;MSSASSTLPPDLFDQTTLVSLGATVVLLSVAIAVSRRVLHPTTSTSYRVLFIWHAFDALIHFFLEGTFLYHCFFSYIQLADVSNADLGGFHPTPANFLGHSDRIYGAQAGGDNPFAQLWMVYARADKRWAGADLGVISLELLTVFGAGPLAVWICYCIAKRDPRVNIWMIIIATAELYGGFMTFCPEWLTGNIYLDTSNFMYLWVYLVFFNMLWVFIPLYAIYVAYGEISAAFKAQGARKNL
;
A
#
# COMPACT_ATOMS: atom_id res chain seq x y z
N MET A 1 -12.12 14.41 -35.40
CA MET A 1 -11.79 13.04 -34.93
C MET A 1 -10.30 13.02 -34.66
N SER A 2 -9.89 13.22 -33.40
CA SER A 2 -8.48 13.18 -33.01
C SER A 2 -8.13 11.72 -32.73
N SER A 3 -7.22 11.15 -33.51
CA SER A 3 -6.65 9.83 -33.28
C SER A 3 -5.73 9.92 -32.06
N ALA A 4 -6.24 9.54 -30.90
CA ALA A 4 -5.40 9.25 -29.74
C ALA A 4 -4.55 8.02 -30.09
N SER A 5 -3.35 8.24 -30.62
CA SER A 5 -2.31 7.21 -30.65
C SER A 5 -1.92 6.95 -29.20
N SER A 6 -2.53 5.94 -28.60
CA SER A 6 -2.15 5.39 -27.30
C SER A 6 -0.81 4.67 -27.45
N THR A 7 0.28 5.41 -27.57
CA THR A 7 1.61 4.83 -27.42
C THR A 7 1.79 4.56 -25.94
N LEU A 8 1.76 3.28 -25.57
CA LEU A 8 2.21 2.84 -24.25
C LEU A 8 3.58 3.46 -24.01
N PRO A 9 3.82 4.03 -22.82
CA PRO A 9 5.05 4.78 -22.61
C PRO A 9 6.23 3.77 -22.68
N PRO A 10 7.37 4.17 -23.28
CA PRO A 10 8.45 3.23 -23.63
C PRO A 10 9.08 2.52 -22.42
N ASP A 11 8.85 3.06 -21.24
CA ASP A 11 9.27 2.57 -19.95
C ASP A 11 8.34 1.48 -19.37
N LEU A 12 7.16 1.25 -19.97
CA LEU A 12 6.21 0.23 -19.52
C LEU A 12 6.78 -1.18 -19.50
N PHE A 13 7.66 -1.47 -20.47
CA PHE A 13 8.34 -2.75 -20.59
C PHE A 13 9.80 -2.67 -20.15
N ASP A 14 10.16 -1.61 -19.41
CA ASP A 14 11.48 -1.58 -18.80
C ASP A 14 11.61 -2.73 -17.79
N GLN A 15 12.85 -3.23 -17.65
CA GLN A 15 13.14 -4.39 -16.83
C GLN A 15 12.71 -4.18 -15.36
N THR A 16 12.88 -2.98 -14.83
CA THR A 16 12.52 -2.64 -13.44
C THR A 16 11.02 -2.68 -13.25
N THR A 17 10.23 -2.16 -14.18
CA THR A 17 8.76 -2.21 -14.15
C THR A 17 8.25 -3.65 -14.16
N LEU A 18 8.78 -4.49 -15.05
CA LEU A 18 8.41 -5.90 -15.12
C LEU A 18 8.79 -6.68 -13.86
N VAL A 19 9.98 -6.40 -13.31
CA VAL A 19 10.43 -7.00 -12.04
C VAL A 19 9.53 -6.57 -10.88
N SER A 20 9.17 -5.29 -10.79
CA SER A 20 8.28 -4.77 -9.74
C SER A 20 6.89 -5.38 -9.81
N LEU A 21 6.27 -5.46 -11.00
CA LEU A 21 4.98 -6.13 -11.16
C LEU A 21 5.08 -7.63 -10.84
N GLY A 22 6.17 -8.29 -11.26
CA GLY A 22 6.45 -9.67 -10.94
C GLY A 22 6.58 -9.91 -9.43
N ALA A 23 7.22 -8.99 -8.71
CA ALA A 23 7.34 -9.07 -7.25
C ALA A 23 5.95 -9.05 -6.58
N THR A 24 5.04 -8.17 -7.01
CA THR A 24 3.66 -8.13 -6.50
C THR A 24 2.92 -9.46 -6.73
N VAL A 25 3.09 -10.07 -7.91
CA VAL A 25 2.50 -11.39 -8.21
C VAL A 25 3.08 -12.48 -7.33
N VAL A 26 4.39 -12.43 -7.03
CA VAL A 26 5.03 -13.37 -6.10
C VAL A 26 4.45 -13.23 -4.70
N LEU A 27 4.28 -12.00 -4.18
CA LEU A 27 3.68 -11.78 -2.86
C LEU A 27 2.25 -12.35 -2.79
N LEU A 28 1.42 -12.11 -3.81
CA LEU A 28 0.08 -12.69 -3.88
C LEU A 28 0.11 -14.22 -3.93
N SER A 29 1.04 -14.79 -4.70
CA SER A 29 1.21 -16.24 -4.81
C SER A 29 1.60 -16.86 -3.47
N VAL A 30 2.47 -16.19 -2.70
CA VAL A 30 2.82 -16.59 -1.33
C VAL A 30 1.59 -16.56 -0.43
N ALA A 31 0.80 -15.48 -0.45
CA ALA A 31 -0.44 -15.38 0.35
C ALA A 31 -1.43 -16.52 0.03
N ILE A 32 -1.61 -16.86 -1.25
CA ILE A 32 -2.43 -18.00 -1.69
C ILE A 32 -1.86 -19.33 -1.20
N ALA A 33 -0.55 -19.54 -1.33
CA ALA A 33 0.11 -20.77 -0.89
C ALA A 33 -0.03 -20.97 0.63
N VAL A 34 0.16 -19.91 1.42
CA VAL A 34 -0.04 -19.93 2.87
C VAL A 34 -1.49 -20.26 3.20
N SER A 35 -2.46 -19.61 2.56
CA SER A 35 -3.90 -19.89 2.74
C SER A 35 -4.25 -21.36 2.51
N ARG A 36 -3.72 -21.97 1.46
CA ARG A 36 -3.92 -23.40 1.15
C ARG A 36 -3.28 -24.32 2.18
N ARG A 37 -2.19 -23.90 2.81
CA ARG A 37 -1.44 -24.70 3.79
C ARG A 37 -2.02 -24.61 5.20
N VAL A 38 -2.50 -23.44 5.62
CA VAL A 38 -2.87 -23.20 7.03
C VAL A 38 -4.36 -23.20 7.30
N LEU A 39 -5.21 -22.91 6.31
CA LEU A 39 -6.66 -22.90 6.51
C LEU A 39 -7.25 -24.29 6.35
N HIS A 40 -8.17 -24.64 7.24
CA HIS A 40 -8.93 -25.88 7.15
C HIS A 40 -9.72 -25.96 5.82
N PRO A 41 -9.91 -27.15 5.22
CA PRO A 41 -10.66 -27.30 3.97
C PRO A 41 -12.07 -26.71 4.01
N THR A 42 -12.74 -26.79 5.16
CA THR A 42 -14.10 -26.28 5.39
C THR A 42 -14.18 -24.79 5.76
N THR A 43 -13.06 -24.05 5.78
CA THR A 43 -13.09 -22.59 5.96
C THR A 43 -13.90 -21.96 4.82
N SER A 44 -14.85 -21.08 5.16
CA SER A 44 -15.74 -20.46 4.18
C SER A 44 -14.95 -19.66 3.12
N THR A 45 -15.53 -19.53 1.93
CA THR A 45 -14.92 -18.79 0.82
C THR A 45 -14.59 -17.35 1.22
N SER A 46 -15.50 -16.66 1.92
CA SER A 46 -15.29 -15.29 2.38
C SER A 46 -14.06 -15.16 3.28
N TYR A 47 -13.94 -16.01 4.31
CA TYR A 47 -12.79 -15.99 5.20
C TYR A 47 -11.49 -16.44 4.52
N ARG A 48 -11.57 -17.31 3.49
CA ARG A 48 -10.40 -17.69 2.69
C ARG A 48 -9.89 -16.53 1.84
N VAL A 49 -10.80 -15.80 1.18
CA VAL A 49 -10.47 -14.59 0.41
C VAL A 49 -9.89 -13.53 1.33
N LEU A 50 -10.54 -13.26 2.47
CA LEU A 50 -10.06 -12.29 3.44
C LEU A 50 -8.71 -12.72 4.05
N PHE A 51 -8.49 -14.00 4.33
CA PHE A 51 -7.16 -14.46 4.75
C PHE A 51 -6.10 -14.15 3.70
N ILE A 52 -6.37 -14.43 2.42
CA ILE A 52 -5.41 -14.17 1.34
C ILE A 52 -5.14 -12.68 1.22
N TRP A 53 -6.17 -11.84 1.33
CA TRP A 53 -6.02 -10.39 1.35
C TRP A 53 -5.09 -9.94 2.47
N HIS A 54 -5.41 -10.24 3.73
CA HIS A 54 -4.62 -9.78 4.87
C HIS A 54 -3.19 -10.37 4.86
N ALA A 55 -3.01 -11.59 4.33
CA ALA A 55 -1.67 -12.15 4.15
C ALA A 55 -0.88 -11.40 3.07
N PHE A 56 -1.53 -11.03 1.95
CA PHE A 56 -0.91 -10.21 0.90
C PHE A 56 -0.61 -8.80 1.40
N ASP A 57 -1.57 -8.18 2.08
CA ASP A 57 -1.49 -6.86 2.70
C ASP A 57 -0.32 -6.76 3.69
N ALA A 58 -0.20 -7.73 4.60
CA ALA A 58 0.96 -7.83 5.49
C ALA A 58 2.30 -7.91 4.75
N LEU A 59 2.35 -8.63 3.63
CA LEU A 59 3.56 -8.73 2.81
C LEU A 59 3.88 -7.40 2.11
N ILE A 60 2.86 -6.69 1.61
CA ILE A 60 3.04 -5.36 1.01
C ILE A 60 3.59 -4.39 2.05
N HIS A 61 2.99 -4.33 3.23
CA HIS A 61 3.44 -3.47 4.33
C HIS A 61 4.90 -3.78 4.71
N PHE A 62 5.26 -5.06 4.93
CA PHE A 62 6.62 -5.36 5.37
C PHE A 62 7.69 -5.24 4.29
N PHE A 63 7.41 -5.66 3.06
CA PHE A 63 8.44 -5.75 2.02
C PHE A 63 8.47 -4.56 1.08
N LEU A 64 7.32 -3.99 0.73
CA LEU A 64 7.29 -2.79 -0.09
C LEU A 64 7.40 -1.57 0.82
N GLU A 65 6.40 -1.29 1.63
CA GLU A 65 6.34 -0.04 2.40
C GLU A 65 7.47 0.06 3.44
N GLY A 66 7.85 -1.07 4.04
CA GLY A 66 9.03 -1.16 4.91
C GLY A 66 10.33 -0.75 4.20
N THR A 67 10.49 -1.05 2.91
CA THR A 67 11.67 -0.62 2.14
C THR A 67 11.57 0.83 1.68
N PHE A 68 10.36 1.35 1.45
CA PHE A 68 10.15 2.80 1.26
C PHE A 68 10.63 3.57 2.48
N LEU A 69 10.13 3.21 3.67
CA LEU A 69 10.54 3.82 4.93
C LEU A 69 12.05 3.72 5.14
N TYR A 70 12.64 2.55 4.86
CA TYR A 70 14.09 2.39 4.93
C TYR A 70 14.82 3.43 4.07
N HIS A 71 14.41 3.63 2.82
CA HIS A 71 15.04 4.63 1.96
C HIS A 71 14.76 6.07 2.42
N CYS A 72 13.57 6.38 2.95
CA CYS A 72 13.27 7.68 3.53
C CYS A 72 14.16 8.01 4.75
N PHE A 73 14.52 7.03 5.58
CA PHE A 73 15.33 7.28 6.78
C PHE A 73 16.83 7.13 6.57
N PHE A 74 17.27 6.28 5.64
CA PHE A 74 18.68 5.86 5.56
C PHE A 74 19.36 6.12 4.21
N SER A 75 18.61 6.45 3.14
CA SER A 75 19.20 6.78 1.85
C SER A 75 19.19 8.28 1.63
N TYR A 76 20.38 8.85 1.47
CA TYR A 76 20.54 10.28 1.20
C TYR A 76 21.77 10.57 0.34
N ILE A 77 21.71 11.69 -0.36
CA ILE A 77 22.85 12.34 -1.02
C ILE A 77 23.02 13.76 -0.45
N GLN A 78 24.24 14.28 -0.45
CA GLN A 78 24.49 15.63 0.04
C GLN A 78 24.01 16.65 -0.99
N LEU A 79 23.33 17.70 -0.55
CA LEU A 79 22.91 18.81 -1.42
C LEU A 79 24.12 19.47 -2.12
N ALA A 80 25.27 19.50 -1.45
CA ALA A 80 26.52 20.04 -2.00
C ALA A 80 27.05 19.24 -3.20
N ASP A 81 26.67 17.97 -3.33
CA ASP A 81 27.12 17.09 -4.42
C ASP A 81 26.17 17.14 -5.63
N VAL A 82 25.04 17.84 -5.52
CA VAL A 82 24.03 17.94 -6.58
C VAL A 82 24.17 19.28 -7.30
N SER A 83 24.29 19.24 -8.63
CA SER A 83 24.37 20.46 -9.42
C SER A 83 23.04 21.23 -9.38
N ASN A 84 23.09 22.57 -9.47
CA ASN A 84 21.88 23.38 -9.51
C ASN A 84 20.95 23.02 -10.68
N ALA A 85 21.48 22.47 -11.77
CA ALA A 85 20.69 22.03 -12.91
C ALA A 85 19.89 20.75 -12.60
N ASP A 86 20.42 19.88 -11.75
CA ASP A 86 19.83 18.58 -11.42
C ASP A 86 18.87 18.65 -10.23
N LEU A 87 18.96 19.69 -9.39
CA LEU A 87 18.11 19.86 -8.19
C LEU A 87 16.61 19.78 -8.50
N GLY A 88 16.17 20.29 -9.66
CA GLY A 88 14.76 20.28 -10.05
C GLY A 88 14.20 18.88 -10.37
N GLY A 89 15.06 17.87 -10.52
CA GLY A 89 14.68 16.47 -10.77
C GLY A 89 14.32 15.69 -9.51
N PHE A 90 14.64 16.20 -8.32
CA PHE A 90 14.40 15.53 -7.05
C PHE A 90 13.11 16.01 -6.39
N HIS A 91 12.41 15.10 -5.72
CA HIS A 91 11.37 15.48 -4.77
C HIS A 91 12.04 16.24 -3.60
N PRO A 92 11.52 17.42 -3.21
CA PRO A 92 12.11 18.20 -2.13
C PRO A 92 12.09 17.43 -0.80
N THR A 93 13.18 17.55 -0.04
CA THR A 93 13.22 17.08 1.35
C THR A 93 12.71 18.21 2.27
N PRO A 94 11.79 17.92 3.22
CA PRO A 94 11.32 18.90 4.19
C PRO A 94 12.47 19.52 4.98
N ALA A 95 12.37 20.81 5.28
CA ALA A 95 13.35 21.49 6.13
C ALA A 95 13.44 20.79 7.50
N ASN A 96 14.67 20.59 7.98
CA ASN A 96 14.97 19.96 9.27
C ASN A 96 14.47 18.50 9.39
N PHE A 97 14.26 17.80 8.27
CA PHE A 97 13.94 16.38 8.29
C PHE A 97 15.08 15.59 8.96
N LEU A 98 14.76 14.91 10.07
CA LEU A 98 15.71 14.21 10.94
C LEU A 98 16.86 15.09 11.48
N GLY A 99 16.64 16.40 11.61
CA GLY A 99 17.67 17.34 12.06
C GLY A 99 18.63 17.79 10.97
N HIS A 100 18.32 17.49 9.70
CA HIS A 100 19.16 17.80 8.55
C HIS A 100 18.41 18.69 7.54
N SER A 101 19.17 19.60 6.92
CA SER A 101 18.71 20.46 5.81
C SER A 101 19.73 20.51 4.67
N ASP A 102 20.78 19.68 4.75
CA ASP A 102 21.92 19.58 3.86
C ASP A 102 21.85 18.36 2.93
N ARG A 103 20.70 17.65 2.91
CA ARG A 103 20.56 16.33 2.27
C ARG A 103 19.25 16.19 1.51
N ILE A 104 19.30 15.37 0.47
CA ILE A 104 18.14 14.86 -0.26
C ILE A 104 17.93 13.41 0.15
N TYR A 105 16.74 13.08 0.70
CA TYR A 105 16.39 11.74 1.17
C TYR A 105 15.46 11.00 0.22
N GLY A 106 15.30 9.69 0.47
CA GLY A 106 14.29 8.84 -0.16
C GLY A 106 14.85 7.84 -1.16
N ALA A 107 13.96 7.15 -1.87
CA ALA A 107 14.31 6.20 -2.91
C ALA A 107 15.15 6.83 -4.03
N GLN A 108 14.93 8.11 -4.33
CA GLN A 108 15.72 8.89 -5.29
C GLN A 108 17.21 9.01 -4.93
N ALA A 109 17.57 8.78 -3.66
CA ALA A 109 18.95 8.77 -3.19
C ALA A 109 19.50 7.34 -3.00
N GLY A 110 18.74 6.31 -3.38
CA GLY A 110 19.09 4.90 -3.18
C GLY A 110 19.97 4.27 -4.27
N GLY A 111 20.30 5.02 -5.34
CA GLY A 111 21.17 4.55 -6.42
C GLY A 111 20.66 3.27 -7.09
N ASP A 112 21.55 2.30 -7.30
CA ASP A 112 21.24 1.01 -7.96
C ASP A 112 20.55 -0.01 -7.04
N ASN A 113 20.12 0.38 -5.83
CA ASN A 113 19.40 -0.52 -4.93
C ASN A 113 18.07 -0.97 -5.58
N PRO A 114 17.77 -2.28 -5.66
CA PRO A 114 16.55 -2.77 -6.31
C PRO A 114 15.24 -2.23 -5.71
N PHE A 115 15.17 -2.05 -4.39
CA PHE A 115 13.98 -1.51 -3.72
C PHE A 115 13.84 0.00 -3.94
N ALA A 116 14.95 0.73 -3.98
CA ALA A 116 14.93 2.14 -4.39
C ALA A 116 14.41 2.28 -5.83
N GLN A 117 14.91 1.45 -6.74
CA GLN A 117 14.47 1.44 -8.14
C GLN A 117 12.99 1.08 -8.27
N LEU A 118 12.49 0.12 -7.48
CA LEU A 118 11.07 -0.22 -7.43
C LEU A 118 10.22 0.99 -7.02
N TRP A 119 10.64 1.72 -5.98
CA TRP A 119 9.93 2.93 -5.55
C TRP A 119 10.03 4.07 -6.56
N MET A 120 11.14 4.18 -7.27
CA MET A 120 11.29 5.12 -8.38
C MET A 120 10.37 4.80 -9.56
N VAL A 121 9.99 3.53 -9.78
CA VAL A 121 8.95 3.17 -10.77
C VAL A 121 7.60 3.69 -10.32
N TYR A 122 7.21 3.46 -9.06
CA TYR A 122 5.94 3.98 -8.54
C TYR A 122 5.91 5.51 -8.51
N ALA A 123 7.07 6.13 -8.22
CA ALA A 123 7.21 7.58 -8.18
C ALA A 123 7.01 8.29 -9.53
N ARG A 124 6.99 7.55 -10.64
CA ARG A 124 6.58 8.09 -11.94
C ARG A 124 5.10 8.53 -11.92
N ALA A 125 4.24 7.81 -11.20
CA ALA A 125 2.83 8.15 -11.05
C ALA A 125 2.57 9.06 -9.84
N ASP A 126 3.32 8.91 -8.75
CA ASP A 126 3.21 9.76 -7.55
C ASP A 126 4.59 10.14 -7.02
N LYS A 127 5.05 11.35 -7.35
CA LYS A 127 6.42 11.81 -7.07
C LYS A 127 6.78 11.80 -5.59
N ARG A 128 5.80 11.83 -4.68
CA ARG A 128 6.03 11.80 -3.22
C ARG A 128 6.76 10.55 -2.77
N TRP A 129 6.60 9.44 -3.50
CA TRP A 129 7.26 8.17 -3.22
C TRP A 129 8.73 8.12 -3.64
N ALA A 130 9.22 9.12 -4.38
CA ALA A 130 10.65 9.27 -4.65
C ALA A 130 11.41 9.76 -3.42
N GLY A 131 10.79 10.62 -2.62
CA GLY A 131 11.47 11.41 -1.58
C GLY A 131 10.92 11.20 -0.17
N ALA A 132 11.25 12.13 0.72
CA ALA A 132 10.77 12.12 2.10
C ALA A 132 9.53 13.02 2.26
N ASP A 133 8.36 12.58 1.80
CA ASP A 133 7.10 13.29 2.06
C ASP A 133 6.59 12.98 3.48
N LEU A 134 6.34 14.00 4.30
CA LEU A 134 5.95 13.81 5.70
C LEU A 134 4.58 13.15 5.86
N GLY A 135 3.64 13.43 4.96
CA GLY A 135 2.30 12.86 4.99
C GLY A 135 2.35 11.36 4.68
N VAL A 136 3.04 11.01 3.59
CA VAL A 136 3.25 9.62 3.19
C VAL A 136 4.06 8.88 4.25
N ILE A 137 5.21 9.40 4.70
CA ILE A 137 6.02 8.74 5.76
C ILE A 137 5.19 8.50 7.03
N SER A 138 4.39 9.47 7.47
CA SER A 138 3.58 9.33 8.68
C SER A 138 2.53 8.24 8.54
N LEU A 139 1.93 8.12 7.36
CA LEU A 139 0.99 7.04 7.05
C LEU A 139 1.71 5.69 7.02
N GLU A 140 2.83 5.61 6.30
CA GLU A 140 3.57 4.36 6.10
C GLU A 140 4.17 3.81 7.41
N LEU A 141 4.52 4.68 8.37
CA LEU A 141 4.87 4.23 9.72
C LEU A 141 3.73 3.45 10.38
N LEU A 142 2.48 3.89 10.21
CA LEU A 142 1.31 3.21 10.78
C LEU A 142 0.96 1.94 10.00
N THR A 143 1.13 1.92 8.67
CA THR A 143 0.88 0.71 7.89
C THR A 143 1.92 -0.36 8.21
N VAL A 144 3.21 -0.04 8.25
CA VAL A 144 4.29 -1.00 8.52
C VAL A 144 4.27 -1.51 9.96
N PHE A 145 4.12 -0.63 10.95
CA PHE A 145 4.20 -1.01 12.37
C PHE A 145 2.84 -1.30 13.03
N GLY A 146 1.74 -0.91 12.38
CA GLY A 146 0.37 -1.13 12.87
C GLY A 146 -0.41 -2.11 11.99
N ALA A 147 -0.67 -1.74 10.74
CA ALA A 147 -1.51 -2.53 9.83
C ALA A 147 -0.88 -3.89 9.49
N GLY A 148 0.40 -3.95 9.13
CA GLY A 148 1.13 -5.19 8.84
C GLY A 148 1.02 -6.24 9.96
N PRO A 149 1.39 -5.92 11.21
CA PRO A 149 1.23 -6.83 12.33
C PRO A 149 -0.23 -7.21 12.60
N LEU A 150 -1.16 -6.27 12.46
CA LEU A 150 -2.59 -6.53 12.63
C LEU A 150 -3.14 -7.46 11.54
N ALA A 151 -2.68 -7.33 10.30
CA ALA A 151 -3.04 -8.20 9.19
C ALA A 151 -2.54 -9.63 9.42
N VAL A 152 -1.31 -9.80 9.92
CA VAL A 152 -0.79 -11.12 10.37
C VAL A 152 -1.64 -11.68 11.51
N TRP A 153 -2.01 -10.84 12.49
CA TRP A 153 -2.86 -11.26 13.60
C TRP A 153 -4.26 -11.71 13.12
N ILE A 154 -4.84 -11.01 12.16
CA ILE A 154 -6.10 -11.41 11.52
C ILE A 154 -5.96 -12.76 10.84
N CYS A 155 -4.91 -12.97 10.05
CA CYS A 155 -4.61 -14.28 9.44
C CYS A 155 -4.55 -15.39 10.51
N TYR A 156 -3.84 -15.15 11.62
CA TYR A 156 -3.77 -16.09 12.74
C TYR A 156 -5.16 -16.39 13.32
N CYS A 157 -5.98 -15.37 13.59
CA CYS A 157 -7.33 -15.54 14.11
C CYS A 157 -8.25 -16.30 13.14
N ILE A 158 -8.19 -16.03 11.83
CA ILE A 158 -8.94 -16.80 10.82
C ILE A 158 -8.50 -18.27 10.84
N ALA A 159 -7.20 -18.55 10.88
CA ALA A 159 -6.68 -19.91 10.93
C ALA A 159 -7.11 -20.66 12.19
N LYS A 160 -7.25 -19.95 13.32
CA LYS A 160 -7.75 -20.48 14.59
C LYS A 160 -9.28 -20.49 14.70
N ARG A 161 -10.00 -19.98 13.71
CA ARG A 161 -11.47 -19.80 13.73
C ARG A 161 -11.95 -19.01 14.94
N ASP A 162 -11.18 -17.99 15.32
CA ASP A 162 -11.56 -17.10 16.41
C ASP A 162 -12.66 -16.14 15.94
N PRO A 163 -13.89 -16.18 16.51
CA PRO A 163 -14.99 -15.33 16.08
C PRO A 163 -14.72 -13.83 16.30
N ARG A 164 -13.75 -13.48 17.17
CA ARG A 164 -13.34 -12.09 17.42
C ARG A 164 -12.59 -11.47 16.25
N VAL A 165 -12.19 -12.27 15.26
CA VAL A 165 -11.51 -11.79 14.05
C VAL A 165 -12.31 -10.70 13.32
N ASN A 166 -13.64 -10.76 13.38
CA ASN A 166 -14.52 -9.77 12.76
C ASN A 166 -14.31 -8.35 13.31
N ILE A 167 -13.95 -8.22 14.59
CA ILE A 167 -13.63 -6.92 15.19
C ILE A 167 -12.33 -6.38 14.60
N TRP A 168 -11.30 -7.22 14.53
CA TRP A 168 -9.99 -6.85 13.99
C TRP A 168 -10.07 -6.50 12.50
N MET A 169 -10.86 -7.23 11.72
CA MET A 169 -11.12 -6.91 10.30
C MET A 169 -11.78 -5.54 10.12
N ILE A 170 -12.73 -5.17 10.99
CA ILE A 170 -13.34 -3.82 10.93
C ILE A 170 -12.31 -2.74 11.28
N ILE A 171 -11.46 -2.99 12.29
CA ILE A 171 -10.43 -2.02 12.73
C ILE A 171 -9.43 -1.76 11.60
N ILE A 172 -8.84 -2.81 11.03
CA ILE A 172 -7.85 -2.64 9.95
C ILE A 172 -8.51 -2.02 8.71
N ALA A 173 -9.71 -2.47 8.32
CA ALA A 173 -10.42 -1.93 7.17
C ALA A 173 -10.74 -0.44 7.30
N THR A 174 -11.09 0.01 8.51
CA THR A 174 -11.31 1.43 8.79
C THR A 174 -10.01 2.22 8.66
N ALA A 175 -8.90 1.68 9.16
CA ALA A 175 -7.58 2.31 9.06
C ALA A 175 -7.10 2.38 7.60
N GLU A 176 -7.26 1.31 6.81
CA GLU A 176 -6.91 1.27 5.38
C GLU A 176 -7.71 2.30 4.58
N LEU A 177 -9.04 2.37 4.79
CA LEU A 177 -9.89 3.35 4.11
C LEU A 177 -9.53 4.80 4.47
N TYR A 178 -9.25 5.04 5.76
CA TYR A 178 -8.79 6.36 6.22
C TYR A 178 -7.42 6.70 5.65
N GLY A 179 -6.49 5.73 5.65
CA GLY A 179 -5.15 5.87 5.09
C GLY A 179 -5.19 6.22 3.60
N GLY A 180 -5.95 5.47 2.81
CA GLY A 180 -6.15 5.77 1.39
C GLY A 180 -6.73 7.17 1.15
N PHE A 181 -7.69 7.59 1.98
CA PHE A 181 -8.19 8.97 1.92
C PHE A 181 -7.10 10.00 2.21
N MET A 182 -6.26 9.76 3.23
CA MET A 182 -5.16 10.65 3.61
C MET A 182 -4.01 10.65 2.58
N THR A 183 -3.86 9.61 1.76
CA THR A 183 -2.89 9.60 0.65
C THR A 183 -3.31 10.54 -0.48
N PHE A 184 -4.61 10.57 -0.83
CA PHE A 184 -5.08 11.28 -2.03
C PHE A 184 -5.74 12.63 -1.76
N CYS A 185 -6.43 12.80 -0.62
CA CYS A 185 -7.09 14.05 -0.29
C CYS A 185 -6.13 15.26 -0.29
N PRO A 186 -4.91 15.18 0.29
CA PRO A 186 -3.95 16.28 0.20
C PRO A 186 -3.55 16.63 -1.25
N GLU A 187 -3.44 15.66 -2.15
CA GLU A 187 -3.18 15.93 -3.57
C GLU A 187 -4.35 16.63 -4.24
N TRP A 188 -5.58 16.19 -3.97
CA TRP A 188 -6.76 16.86 -4.54
C TRP A 188 -6.86 18.32 -4.09
N LEU A 189 -6.47 18.62 -2.86
CA LEU A 189 -6.45 19.98 -2.32
C LEU A 189 -5.33 20.85 -2.88
N THR A 190 -4.22 20.26 -3.33
CA THR A 190 -3.09 20.97 -3.92
C THR A 190 -3.13 21.00 -5.44
N GLY A 191 -4.15 20.39 -6.06
CA GLY A 191 -4.29 20.34 -7.52
C GLY A 191 -3.46 19.24 -8.19
N ASN A 192 -3.17 18.15 -7.45
CA ASN A 192 -2.46 16.97 -7.92
C ASN A 192 -1.05 17.26 -8.45
N ILE A 193 -0.33 18.19 -7.79
CA ILE A 193 0.98 18.66 -8.26
C ILE A 193 2.04 17.56 -8.31
N TYR A 194 1.87 16.48 -7.54
CA TYR A 194 2.80 15.36 -7.51
C TYR A 194 2.28 14.12 -8.23
N LEU A 195 0.99 14.07 -8.61
CA LEU A 195 0.41 12.96 -9.35
C LEU A 195 0.54 13.17 -10.86
N ASP A 196 1.17 12.22 -11.54
CA ASP A 196 1.17 12.18 -13.00
C ASP A 196 -0.02 11.37 -13.52
N THR A 197 -0.97 12.08 -14.15
CA THR A 197 -2.17 11.49 -14.75
C THR A 197 -2.16 11.56 -16.27
N SER A 198 -1.02 11.91 -16.87
CA SER A 198 -0.88 12.15 -18.31
C SER A 198 -0.97 10.88 -19.17
N ASN A 199 -0.68 9.71 -18.59
CA ASN A 199 -0.73 8.42 -19.28
C ASN A 199 -1.72 7.44 -18.62
N PHE A 200 -2.30 6.57 -19.46
CA PHE A 200 -3.19 5.49 -19.04
C PHE A 200 -2.59 4.61 -17.94
N MET A 201 -1.31 4.22 -18.05
CA MET A 201 -0.67 3.33 -17.08
C MET A 201 -0.62 3.97 -15.69
N TYR A 202 -0.14 5.22 -15.61
CA TYR A 202 -0.02 5.92 -14.34
C TYR A 202 -1.38 6.16 -13.70
N LEU A 203 -2.34 6.69 -14.47
CA LEU A 203 -3.67 6.97 -13.95
C LEU A 203 -4.44 5.69 -13.60
N TRP A 204 -4.64 4.80 -14.57
CA TRP A 204 -5.60 3.70 -14.40
C TRP A 204 -5.04 2.49 -13.70
N VAL A 205 -3.76 2.18 -13.90
CA VAL A 205 -3.14 1.00 -13.29
C VAL A 205 -2.51 1.35 -11.96
N TYR A 206 -1.60 2.33 -11.94
CA TYR A 206 -0.85 2.65 -10.71
C TYR A 206 -1.71 3.37 -9.69
N LEU A 207 -2.39 4.45 -10.09
CA LEU A 207 -3.18 5.26 -9.17
C LEU A 207 -4.57 4.65 -8.93
N VAL A 208 -5.34 4.29 -9.95
CA VAL A 208 -6.72 3.80 -9.73
C VAL A 208 -6.75 2.33 -9.32
N PHE A 209 -6.26 1.41 -10.16
CA PHE A 209 -6.48 -0.02 -9.93
C PHE A 209 -5.91 -0.51 -8.61
N PHE A 210 -4.62 -0.27 -8.33
CA PHE A 210 -4.01 -0.75 -7.09
C PHE A 210 -4.66 -0.13 -5.85
N ASN A 211 -4.89 1.18 -5.83
CA ASN A 211 -5.47 1.83 -4.65
C ASN A 211 -6.95 1.47 -4.43
N MET A 212 -7.72 1.19 -5.48
CA MET A 212 -9.11 0.75 -5.32
C MET A 212 -9.22 -0.66 -4.71
N LEU A 213 -8.16 -1.47 -4.72
CA LEU A 213 -8.14 -2.73 -3.96
C LEU A 213 -8.26 -2.46 -2.45
N TRP A 214 -7.50 -1.47 -1.94
CA TRP A 214 -7.58 -0.96 -0.57
C TRP A 214 -8.84 -0.12 -0.29
N VAL A 215 -9.79 -0.06 -1.23
CA VAL A 215 -11.14 0.46 -0.98
C VAL A 215 -12.15 -0.68 -0.96
N PHE A 216 -12.22 -1.46 -2.03
CA PHE A 216 -13.25 -2.49 -2.18
C PHE A 216 -13.07 -3.67 -1.24
N ILE A 217 -11.83 -4.11 -1.00
CA ILE A 217 -11.59 -5.27 -0.11
C ILE A 217 -11.84 -4.91 1.36
N PRO A 218 -11.39 -3.74 1.88
CA PRO A 218 -11.78 -3.29 3.21
C PRO A 218 -13.29 -3.14 3.40
N LEU A 219 -14.02 -2.59 2.42
CA LEU A 219 -15.49 -2.54 2.46
C LEU A 219 -16.12 -3.94 2.49
N TYR A 220 -15.56 -4.88 1.72
CA TYR A 220 -16.00 -6.27 1.76
C TYR A 220 -15.71 -6.95 3.11
N ALA A 221 -14.56 -6.67 3.72
CA ALA A 221 -14.21 -7.16 5.06
C ALA A 221 -15.21 -6.66 6.12
N ILE A 222 -15.56 -5.37 6.06
CA ILE A 222 -16.59 -4.77 6.92
C ILE A 222 -17.95 -5.44 6.68
N TYR A 223 -18.35 -5.65 5.42
CA TYR A 223 -19.61 -6.32 5.09
C TYR A 223 -19.70 -7.73 5.67
N VAL A 224 -18.65 -8.55 5.52
CA VAL A 224 -18.59 -9.91 6.07
C VAL A 224 -18.63 -9.86 7.61
N ALA A 225 -17.80 -9.03 8.23
CA ALA A 225 -17.73 -8.89 9.68
C ALA A 225 -19.07 -8.43 10.28
N TYR A 226 -19.72 -7.44 9.66
CA TYR A 226 -21.03 -6.94 10.09
C TYR A 226 -22.10 -8.03 10.03
N GLY A 227 -22.10 -8.86 8.97
CA GLY A 227 -23.04 -9.98 8.84
C GLY A 227 -22.91 -11.00 9.97
N GLU A 228 -21.68 -11.40 10.29
CA GLU A 228 -21.37 -12.37 11.34
C GLU A 228 -21.73 -11.84 12.74
N ILE A 229 -21.37 -10.59 13.03
CA ILE A 229 -21.72 -9.92 14.30
C ILE A 229 -23.24 -9.81 14.44
N SER A 230 -23.94 -9.41 13.37
CA SER A 230 -25.40 -9.31 13.37
C SER A 230 -26.08 -10.65 13.59
N ALA A 231 -25.57 -11.73 12.98
CA ALA A 231 -26.08 -13.07 13.18
C ALA A 231 -25.89 -13.53 14.63
N ALA A 232 -24.73 -13.24 15.23
CA ALA A 232 -24.46 -13.55 16.64
C ALA A 232 -25.42 -12.82 17.59
N PHE A 233 -25.69 -11.53 17.36
CA PHE A 233 -26.65 -10.78 18.17
C PHE A 233 -28.09 -11.28 18.02
N LYS A 234 -28.52 -11.63 16.80
CA LYS A 234 -29.84 -12.26 16.57
C LYS A 234 -29.96 -13.58 17.33
N ALA A 235 -28.94 -14.44 17.28
CA ALA A 235 -28.93 -15.69 18.03
C ALA A 235 -28.95 -15.46 19.55
N GLN A 236 -28.30 -14.41 20.05
CA GLN A 236 -28.36 -14.04 21.46
C GLN A 236 -29.74 -13.51 21.88
N GLY A 237 -30.38 -12.67 21.06
CA GLY A 237 -31.73 -12.15 21.31
C GLY A 237 -32.77 -13.27 21.37
N ALA A 238 -32.73 -14.19 20.41
CA ALA A 238 -33.59 -15.38 20.39
C ALA A 238 -33.43 -16.26 21.64
N ARG A 239 -32.23 -16.31 22.25
CA ARG A 239 -32.00 -17.04 23.51
C ARG A 239 -32.52 -16.29 24.75
N LYS A 240 -32.69 -14.97 24.67
CA LYS A 240 -33.12 -14.12 25.79
C LYS A 240 -34.62 -13.76 25.75
N ASN A 241 -35.39 -14.25 24.77
CA ASN A 241 -36.78 -13.84 24.53
C ASN A 241 -36.94 -12.30 24.46
N LEU A 242 -36.01 -11.64 23.78
CA LEU A 242 -36.14 -10.24 23.37
C LEU A 242 -36.63 -10.17 21.92
#